data_AF-A0A8J6PCG9-F1
#
_entry.id   AF-A0A8J6PCG9-F1
#
_cell.length_a   1.000
_cell.length_b   1.000
_cell.length_c   1.000
_cell.angle_alpha   90.00
_cell.angle_beta   90.00
_cell.angle_gamma   90.00
#
_symmetry.space_group_name_H-M   'P 1'
#
loop_
_entity.id
_entity.type
_entity.pdbx_description
1 polymer ?
#
loop_
_entity_poly.entity_id
_entity_poly.type
_entity_poly.pdbx_seq_one_letter_code
_entity_poly.pdbx_strand_id
1 'polypeptide(L)'
;IKLAHGNVRELTEHSVILDDDTELEADLVVYATGYGSMNGWVADLIGQDVADKVGKVWGLGSETTKDPGPWEGEQRNMWKPTQQEGLWFHGGNLHQSRHYSLYLALQLKARYEGIPTPVYGLQEVHHTS
;
A
#
# COMPACT_ATOMS: atom_id res chain seq x y z
N ILE A 1 20.53 17.71 15.15
CA ILE A 1 20.60 16.89 13.92
C ILE A 1 21.08 17.81 12.80
N LYS A 2 22.20 17.50 12.14
CA LYS A 2 22.65 18.23 10.95
C LYS A 2 22.08 17.51 9.72
N LEU A 3 21.50 18.25 8.78
CA LEU A 3 20.98 17.70 7.53
C LEU A 3 22.02 17.93 6.44
N ALA A 4 22.47 16.86 5.78
CA ALA A 4 23.14 16.94 4.49
C ALA A 4 22.08 16.83 3.38
N HIS A 5 22.17 17.70 2.37
CA HIS A 5 21.26 17.69 1.23
C HIS A 5 21.89 16.90 0.07
N GLY A 6 21.10 16.10 -0.64
CA GLY A 6 21.56 15.31 -1.79
C GLY A 6 20.98 13.90 -1.81
N ASN A 7 21.23 13.16 -2.90
CA ASN A 7 20.97 11.72 -2.94
C ASN A 7 22.26 10.95 -2.63
N VAL A 8 22.10 9.75 -2.09
CA VAL A 8 23.20 8.82 -1.87
C VAL A 8 23.61 8.20 -3.20
N ARG A 9 24.89 8.32 -3.56
CA ARG A 9 25.50 7.67 -4.72
C ARG A 9 25.94 6.26 -4.40
N GLU A 10 26.75 6.11 -3.35
CA GLU A 10 27.31 4.82 -2.93
C GLU A 10 27.60 4.79 -1.43
N LEU A 11 27.69 3.56 -0.90
CA LEU A 11 28.19 3.29 0.44
C LEU A 11 29.59 2.71 0.32
N THR A 12 30.52 3.21 1.13
CA THR A 12 31.84 2.61 1.32
C THR A 12 31.88 1.79 2.61
N GLU A 13 33.04 1.24 2.94
CA GLU A 13 33.26 0.55 4.22
C GLU A 13 33.01 1.46 5.43
N HIS A 14 33.25 2.77 5.31
CA HIS A 14 33.25 3.71 6.44
C HIS A 14 32.49 5.02 6.16
N SER A 15 31.85 5.18 5.00
CA SER A 15 31.21 6.43 4.62
C SER A 15 30.02 6.28 3.68
N VAL A 16 29.21 7.33 3.61
CA VAL A 16 28.14 7.55 2.63
C VAL A 16 28.62 8.64 1.67
N ILE A 17 28.68 8.34 0.38
CA ILE A 17 29.06 9.34 -0.64
C ILE A 17 27.79 9.83 -1.33
N LEU A 18 27.63 11.15 -1.38
CA LEU A 18 26.52 11.81 -2.07
C LEU A 18 26.88 12.09 -3.54
N ASP A 19 25.87 12.39 -4.36
CA ASP A 19 26.06 12.68 -5.80
C ASP A 19 26.96 13.90 -6.08
N ASP A 20 27.13 14.81 -5.12
CA ASP A 20 27.99 15.98 -5.23
C ASP A 20 29.44 15.74 -4.74
N ASP A 21 29.82 14.46 -4.62
CA ASP A 21 31.10 13.99 -4.06
C ASP A 21 31.30 14.29 -2.57
N THR A 22 30.29 14.78 -1.85
CA THR A 22 30.36 14.91 -0.38
C THR A 22 30.48 13.53 0.25
N GLU A 23 31.55 13.33 1.03
CA GLU A 23 31.76 12.13 1.81
C GLU A 23 31.36 12.35 3.28
N LEU A 24 30.49 11.49 3.80
CA LEU A 24 30.04 11.51 5.19
C LEU A 24 30.52 10.23 5.88
N GLU A 25 31.50 10.35 6.77
CA GLU A 25 31.92 9.23 7.63
C GLU A 25 30.74 8.74 8.49
N ALA A 26 30.55 7.42 8.54
CA ALA A 26 29.47 6.80 9.27
C ALA A 26 29.87 5.42 9.79
N ASP A 27 29.79 5.22 11.10
CA ASP A 27 29.94 3.90 11.72
C ASP A 27 28.66 3.04 11.59
N LEU A 28 27.51 3.66 11.29
CA LEU A 28 26.20 3.01 11.14
C LEU A 28 25.31 3.77 10.16
N VAL A 29 24.68 3.03 9.25
CA VAL A 29 23.65 3.55 8.33
C VAL A 29 22.30 2.93 8.67
N VAL A 30 21.29 3.77 8.90
CA VAL A 30 19.91 3.33 9.18
C VAL A 30 19.00 3.68 8.01
N TYR A 31 18.50 2.66 7.31
CA TYR A 31 17.50 2.84 6.25
C TYR A 31 16.10 3.04 6.85
N ALA A 32 15.73 4.31 7.05
CA ALA A 32 14.38 4.71 7.43
C ALA A 32 13.51 5.09 6.21
N THR A 33 13.64 4.34 5.11
CA THR A 33 13.02 4.64 3.79
C THR A 33 11.51 4.39 3.73
N GLY A 34 10.93 3.88 4.81
CA GLY A 34 9.49 3.58 4.89
C GLY A 34 9.08 2.36 4.06
N TYR A 35 7.79 2.27 3.76
CA TYR A 35 7.19 1.19 2.99
C TYR A 35 6.56 1.75 1.70
N GLY A 36 6.67 0.99 0.61
CA GLY A 36 5.94 1.28 -0.63
C GLY A 36 4.44 1.08 -0.48
N SER A 37 3.66 1.55 -1.46
CA SER A 37 2.22 1.32 -1.50
C SER A 37 1.90 -0.14 -1.83
N MET A 38 0.75 -0.65 -1.36
CA MET A 38 0.28 -1.98 -1.77
C MET A 38 -0.01 -2.04 -3.28
N ASN A 39 -0.42 -0.91 -3.89
CA ASN A 39 -0.59 -0.80 -5.34
C ASN A 39 0.67 -1.12 -6.12
N GLY A 40 1.83 -0.59 -5.70
CA GLY A 40 3.11 -0.89 -6.34
C GLY A 40 3.41 -2.39 -6.32
N TRP A 41 3.16 -3.05 -5.18
CA TRP A 41 3.32 -4.50 -5.08
C TRP A 41 2.36 -5.29 -5.99
N VAL A 42 1.14 -4.81 -6.21
CA VAL A 42 0.22 -5.45 -7.17
C VAL A 42 0.77 -5.34 -8.59
N ALA A 43 1.29 -4.18 -8.96
CA ALA A 43 1.89 -3.96 -10.28
C ALA A 43 3.10 -4.90 -10.50
N ASP A 44 3.98 -4.98 -9.50
CA ASP A 44 5.21 -5.80 -9.57
C ASP A 44 4.93 -7.31 -9.58
N LEU A 45 3.92 -7.77 -8.83
CA LEU A 45 3.65 -9.20 -8.64
C LEU A 45 2.62 -9.78 -9.60
N ILE A 46 1.62 -9.00 -10.00
CA ILE A 46 0.45 -9.48 -10.75
C ILE A 46 0.35 -8.78 -12.12
N GLY A 47 0.69 -7.49 -12.18
CA GLY A 47 0.68 -6.70 -13.40
C GLY A 47 0.05 -5.33 -13.21
N GLN A 48 0.48 -4.39 -14.04
CA GLN A 48 0.02 -2.99 -14.02
C GLN A 48 -1.49 -2.89 -14.29
N ASP A 49 -2.01 -3.69 -15.21
CA ASP A 49 -3.43 -3.75 -15.54
C ASP A 49 -4.29 -4.15 -14.33
N VAL A 50 -3.81 -5.07 -13.49
CA VAL A 50 -4.50 -5.45 -12.25
C VAL A 50 -4.37 -4.36 -11.19
N ALA A 51 -3.21 -3.72 -11.07
CA ALA A 51 -3.02 -2.60 -10.13
C ALA A 51 -3.98 -1.44 -10.44
N ASP A 52 -4.12 -1.10 -11.72
CA ASP A 52 -5.01 -0.04 -12.19
C ASP A 52 -6.47 -0.45 -12.06
N LYS A 53 -6.80 -1.73 -12.30
CA LYS A 53 -8.16 -2.24 -12.09
C LYS A 53 -8.58 -2.19 -10.63
N VAL A 54 -7.68 -2.49 -9.69
CA VAL A 54 -7.97 -2.40 -8.25
C VAL A 54 -8.10 -0.93 -7.81
N GLY A 55 -7.22 -0.06 -8.31
CA GLY A 55 -7.10 1.33 -7.84
C GLY A 55 -6.51 1.42 -6.43
N LYS A 56 -6.46 2.63 -5.85
CA LYS A 56 -5.82 2.87 -4.55
C LYS A 56 -6.24 1.87 -3.46
N VAL A 57 -5.26 1.33 -2.75
CA VAL A 57 -5.44 0.57 -1.50
C VAL A 57 -5.07 1.50 -0.35
N TRP A 58 -5.89 1.50 0.72
CA TRP A 58 -5.88 2.48 1.81
C TRP A 58 -6.35 3.88 1.45
N GLY A 59 -6.64 4.64 2.50
CA GLY A 59 -7.15 6.01 2.42
C GLY A 59 -8.67 6.02 2.41
N LEU A 60 -9.23 7.15 2.85
CA LEU A 60 -10.67 7.35 2.91
C LEU A 60 -11.13 8.36 1.86
N GLY A 61 -10.21 9.04 1.19
CA GLY A 61 -10.50 10.10 0.23
C GLY A 61 -10.79 11.44 0.85
N SER A 62 -10.00 11.80 1.85
CA SER A 62 -10.11 13.04 2.62
C SER A 62 -9.70 14.32 1.87
N GLU A 63 -9.46 14.26 0.56
CA GLU A 63 -9.01 15.40 -0.27
C GLU A 63 -7.70 16.05 0.22
N THR A 64 -6.82 15.25 0.83
CA THR A 64 -5.48 15.71 1.24
C THR A 64 -4.43 15.31 0.22
N THR A 65 -3.26 15.94 0.25
CA THR A 65 -2.15 15.64 -0.68
C THR A 65 -1.78 14.15 -0.71
N LYS A 66 -1.91 13.44 0.41
CA LYS A 66 -1.57 11.99 0.51
C LYS A 66 -2.78 11.06 0.43
N ASP A 67 -3.99 11.60 0.51
CA ASP A 67 -5.25 10.86 0.41
C ASP A 67 -6.24 11.66 -0.45
N PRO A 68 -6.01 11.70 -1.78
CA PRO A 68 -6.87 12.45 -2.69
C PRO A 68 -8.28 11.88 -2.64
N GLY A 69 -9.28 12.75 -2.85
CA GLY A 69 -10.67 12.35 -2.93
C GLY A 69 -11.01 11.56 -4.20
N PRO A 70 -12.26 11.09 -4.34
CA PRO A 70 -13.40 11.42 -3.48
C PRO A 70 -13.44 10.61 -2.19
N TRP A 71 -14.21 11.11 -1.21
CA TRP A 71 -14.47 10.41 0.04
C TRP A 71 -15.28 9.12 -0.19
N GLU A 72 -14.80 8.01 0.39
CA GLU A 72 -15.30 6.66 0.12
C GLU A 72 -16.18 6.09 1.25
N GLY A 73 -16.25 6.78 2.39
CA GLY A 73 -16.98 6.32 3.59
C GLY A 73 -16.28 5.21 4.38
N GLU A 74 -15.36 4.48 3.76
CA GLU A 74 -14.59 3.39 4.36
C GLU A 74 -13.21 3.27 3.72
N GLN A 75 -12.33 2.45 4.29
CA GLN A 75 -10.98 2.25 3.74
C GLN A 75 -11.06 1.65 2.33
N ARG A 76 -10.31 2.23 1.38
CA ARG A 76 -10.26 1.72 0.01
C ARG A 76 -9.64 0.34 -0.06
N ASN A 77 -10.35 -0.58 -0.71
CA ASN A 77 -9.92 -1.94 -1.05
C ASN A 77 -9.40 -2.81 0.11
N MET A 78 -9.55 -2.38 1.37
CA MET A 78 -9.10 -3.13 2.54
C MET A 78 -10.21 -4.03 3.08
N TRP A 79 -9.89 -5.31 3.25
CA TRP A 79 -10.73 -6.33 3.87
C TRP A 79 -12.09 -6.61 3.19
N LYS A 80 -12.26 -6.14 1.95
CA LYS A 80 -13.49 -6.26 1.15
C LYS A 80 -13.15 -6.67 -0.29
N PRO A 81 -14.14 -7.15 -1.08
CA PRO A 81 -13.90 -7.51 -2.48
C PRO A 81 -13.44 -6.28 -3.26
N THR A 82 -12.52 -6.50 -4.20
CA THR A 82 -12.00 -5.45 -5.07
C THR A 82 -12.63 -5.54 -6.46
N GLN A 83 -12.36 -4.55 -7.30
CA GLN A 83 -12.69 -4.59 -8.74
C GLN A 83 -12.04 -5.78 -9.45
N GLN A 84 -10.90 -6.28 -8.96
CA GLN A 84 -10.30 -7.52 -9.43
C GLN A 84 -10.96 -8.72 -8.74
N GLU A 85 -11.59 -9.58 -9.54
CA GLU A 85 -12.21 -10.80 -9.04
C GLU A 85 -11.17 -11.71 -8.37
N GLY A 86 -11.53 -12.25 -7.21
CA GLY A 86 -10.67 -13.18 -6.47
C GLY A 86 -9.56 -12.51 -5.65
N LEU A 87 -9.51 -11.17 -5.58
CA LEU A 87 -8.48 -10.43 -4.86
C LEU A 87 -9.02 -9.64 -3.67
N TRP A 88 -8.35 -9.77 -2.52
CA TRP A 88 -8.58 -9.02 -1.29
C TRP A 88 -7.25 -8.57 -0.70
N PHE A 89 -7.27 -7.40 -0.04
CA PHE A 89 -6.14 -6.93 0.75
C PHE A 89 -6.41 -7.12 2.23
N HIS A 90 -5.40 -7.63 2.94
CA HIS A 90 -5.40 -7.74 4.39
C HIS A 90 -4.12 -7.15 4.96
N GLY A 91 -4.25 -6.29 5.96
CA GLY A 91 -3.14 -5.57 6.56
C GLY A 91 -3.62 -4.58 7.62
N GLY A 92 -2.75 -3.64 7.96
CA GLY A 92 -2.97 -2.69 9.06
C GLY A 92 -2.23 -3.09 10.32
N ASN A 93 -2.46 -2.33 11.39
CA ASN A 93 -1.87 -2.64 12.69
C ASN A 93 -2.56 -3.85 13.36
N LEU A 94 -2.02 -4.31 14.49
CA LEU A 94 -2.54 -5.48 15.22
C LEU A 94 -4.04 -5.39 15.51
N HIS A 95 -4.55 -4.21 15.86
CA HIS A 95 -5.97 -4.01 16.11
C HIS A 95 -6.80 -4.24 14.85
N GLN A 96 -6.41 -3.60 13.74
CA GLN A 96 -7.11 -3.74 12.46
C GLN A 96 -7.06 -5.18 11.94
N SER A 97 -5.88 -5.81 11.94
CA SER A 97 -5.76 -7.20 11.51
C SER A 97 -6.62 -8.13 12.36
N ARG A 98 -6.59 -8.01 13.70
CA ARG A 98 -7.44 -8.84 14.58
C ARG A 98 -8.92 -8.64 14.31
N HIS A 99 -9.36 -7.40 14.15
CA HIS A 99 -10.76 -7.08 13.94
C HIS A 99 -11.25 -7.57 12.58
N TYR A 100 -10.49 -7.32 11.50
CA TYR A 100 -10.94 -7.58 10.14
C TYR A 100 -10.64 -8.98 9.61
N SER A 101 -9.79 -9.76 10.26
CA SER A 101 -9.53 -11.16 9.88
C SER A 101 -10.80 -12.00 9.86
N LEU A 102 -11.68 -11.86 10.86
CA LEU A 102 -12.92 -12.63 10.90
C LEU A 102 -13.84 -12.29 9.71
N TYR A 103 -14.05 -11.01 9.43
CA TYR A 103 -14.94 -10.57 8.35
C TYR A 103 -14.43 -11.01 6.98
N LEU A 104 -13.12 -10.87 6.72
CA LEU A 104 -12.52 -11.34 5.47
C LEU A 104 -12.60 -12.87 5.36
N ALA A 105 -12.31 -13.61 6.44
CA ALA A 105 -12.40 -15.07 6.44
C ALA A 105 -13.82 -15.56 6.17
N LEU A 106 -14.84 -14.90 6.73
CA LEU A 106 -16.24 -15.24 6.49
C LEU A 106 -16.66 -14.98 5.04
N GLN A 107 -16.19 -13.90 4.41
CA GLN A 107 -16.44 -13.64 2.99
C GLN A 107 -15.84 -14.76 2.11
N LEU A 108 -14.59 -15.13 2.38
CA LEU A 108 -13.90 -16.20 1.63
C LEU A 108 -14.57 -17.56 1.86
N LYS A 109 -14.94 -17.87 3.10
CA LYS A 109 -15.62 -19.12 3.45
C LYS A 109 -17.00 -19.22 2.79
N ALA A 110 -17.79 -18.15 2.82
CA ALA A 110 -19.09 -18.12 2.16
C ALA A 110 -18.96 -18.43 0.67
N ARG A 111 -18.01 -17.78 -0.03
CA ARG A 111 -17.72 -18.05 -1.43
C ARG A 111 -17.27 -19.49 -1.68
N TYR A 112 -16.41 -20.03 -0.83
CA TYR A 112 -15.96 -21.42 -0.91
C TYR A 112 -17.11 -22.43 -0.77
N GLU A 113 -18.08 -22.14 0.10
CA GLU A 113 -19.29 -22.96 0.30
C GLU A 113 -20.38 -22.70 -0.75
N GLY A 114 -20.12 -21.86 -1.75
CA GLY A 114 -21.11 -21.48 -2.77
C GLY A 114 -22.27 -20.62 -2.24
N ILE A 115 -22.11 -20.02 -1.06
CA ILE A 115 -23.09 -19.09 -0.50
C ILE A 115 -22.94 -17.75 -1.24
N PRO A 116 -24.02 -17.19 -1.82
CA PRO A 116 -23.95 -15.91 -2.50
C PRO A 116 -23.44 -14.79 -1.58
N THR A 117 -22.39 -14.10 -2.00
CA THR A 117 -21.89 -12.89 -1.35
C THR A 117 -22.08 -11.70 -2.29
N PRO A 118 -23.32 -11.19 -2.48
CA PRO A 118 -23.57 -10.06 -3.35
C PRO A 118 -22.78 -8.83 -2.88
N VAL A 119 -22.12 -8.16 -3.82
CA VAL A 119 -21.44 -6.89 -3.57
C VAL A 119 -22.36 -5.78 -4.06
N TYR A 120 -22.98 -5.06 -3.13
CA TYR A 120 -24.02 -4.07 -3.43
C TYR A 120 -23.46 -2.73 -3.93
N GLY A 121 -22.16 -2.50 -3.76
CA GLY A 121 -21.48 -1.31 -4.26
C GLY A 121 -19.97 -1.56 -4.34
N LEU A 122 -19.46 -1.76 -5.56
CA LEU A 122 -18.04 -1.63 -5.83
C LEU A 122 -17.74 -0.16 -6.09
N GLN A 123 -16.74 0.36 -5.41
CA GLN A 123 -16.29 1.73 -5.61
C GLN A 123 -15.71 1.90 -7.01
N GLU A 124 -15.95 3.07 -7.61
CA GLU A 124 -15.34 3.46 -8.87
C GLU A 124 -13.82 3.65 -8.68
N VAL A 125 -13.05 3.35 -9.72
CA VAL A 125 -11.61 3.56 -9.69
C VAL A 125 -11.31 4.98 -10.14
N HIS A 126 -10.87 5.81 -9.19
CA HIS A 126 -10.51 7.20 -9.46
C HIS A 126 -8.99 7.44 -9.59
N HIS A 127 -8.18 6.47 -9.17
CA HIS A 127 -6.73 6.59 -9.13
C HIS A 127 -6.08 5.32 -9.65
N THR A 128 -5.53 5.41 -10.85
CA THR A 128 -4.61 4.41 -11.40
C THR A 128 -3.19 4.74 -10.97
N SER A 129 -2.31 3.74 -11.06
CA SER A 129 -0.93 3.84 -10.59
C SER A 129 -0.08 4.72 -11.49
#